data_AF-A0A954ZTH6-F1
#
_entry.id   AF-A0A954ZTH6-F1
#
_cell.length_a   1.000
_cell.length_b   1.000
_cell.length_c   1.000
_cell.angle_alpha   90.00
_cell.angle_beta   90.00
_cell.angle_gamma   90.00
#
_symmetry.space_group_name_H-M   'P 1'
#
loop_
_entity.id
_entity.type
_entity.pdbx_description
1 polymer ?
#
loop_
_entity_poly.entity_id
_entity_poly.type
_entity_poly.pdbx_seq_one_letter_code
_entity_poly.pdbx_strand_id
1 'polypeptide(L)'
;MQRPLTSRTIGVRAVVFWAIRAVGVALVCYGTFLILARLVFGLFLSPDYARGVFGGVKIWMGIAEDHGWVRGWPMLTVGGVLCLASRPLSRWIIAMPDQGCPRCGYAGTVSGGRCPECGLEGLQPIAGDAPTRSAD
;
A
#
# COMPACT_ATOMS: atom_id res chain seq x y z
N MET A 1 -4.00 15.82 29.09
CA MET A 1 -4.25 16.94 28.15
C MET A 1 -4.34 16.37 26.74
N GLN A 2 -5.54 16.23 26.20
CA GLN A 2 -5.76 15.75 24.83
C GLN A 2 -5.68 16.95 23.89
N ARG A 3 -4.74 16.93 22.93
CA ARG A 3 -4.66 17.97 21.89
C ARG A 3 -5.69 17.62 20.81
N PRO A 4 -6.66 18.50 20.48
CA PRO A 4 -7.54 18.28 19.36
C PRO A 4 -6.70 18.12 18.08
N LEU A 5 -6.94 17.05 17.34
CA LEU A 5 -6.24 16.81 16.08
C LEU A 5 -6.69 17.84 15.06
N THR A 6 -5.76 18.72 14.69
CA THR A 6 -5.97 19.72 13.65
C THR A 6 -6.23 19.01 12.31
N SER A 7 -7.15 19.54 11.50
CA SER A 7 -7.45 19.08 10.13
C SER A 7 -6.19 18.76 9.29
N ARG A 8 -5.11 19.50 9.56
CA ARG A 8 -3.76 19.28 9.01
C ARG A 8 -3.23 17.86 9.20
N THR A 9 -3.43 17.23 10.35
CA THR A 9 -2.93 15.87 10.65
C THR A 9 -3.64 14.78 9.85
N ILE A 10 -4.94 14.94 9.59
CA ILE A 10 -5.72 14.02 8.76
C ILE A 10 -5.23 14.10 7.31
N GLY A 11 -5.03 15.31 6.79
CA GLY A 11 -4.48 15.52 5.45
C GLY A 11 -3.10 14.89 5.30
N VAL A 12 -2.20 15.07 6.27
CA VAL A 12 -0.85 14.48 6.25
C VAL A 12 -0.91 12.95 6.21
N ARG A 13 -1.82 12.31 6.96
CA ARG A 13 -1.98 10.84 6.93
C ARG A 13 -2.42 10.32 5.57
N ALA A 14 -3.40 10.98 4.96
CA ALA A 14 -3.86 10.62 3.63
C ALA A 14 -2.70 10.72 2.63
N VAL A 15 -1.96 11.83 2.66
CA VAL A 15 -0.80 12.05 1.79
C VAL A 15 0.27 10.97 1.99
N VAL A 16 0.65 10.66 3.23
CA VAL A 16 1.67 9.62 3.52
C VAL A 16 1.20 8.24 3.04
N PHE A 17 -0.06 7.88 3.28
CA PHE A 17 -0.61 6.62 2.79
C PHE A 17 -0.56 6.52 1.26
N TRP A 18 -1.00 7.56 0.56
CA TRP A 18 -0.96 7.61 -0.90
C TRP A 18 0.46 7.61 -1.45
N ALA A 19 1.41 8.28 -0.79
CA ALA A 19 2.81 8.28 -1.18
C ALA A 19 3.42 6.88 -1.07
N ILE A 20 3.24 6.19 0.06
CA ILE A 20 3.74 4.80 0.25
C ILE A 20 3.14 3.88 -0.81
N ARG A 21 1.84 4.00 -1.07
CA ARG A 21 1.15 3.19 -2.07
C ARG A 21 1.64 3.49 -3.50
N ALA A 22 1.85 4.76 -3.84
CA ALA A 22 2.38 5.15 -5.14
C ALA A 22 3.79 4.60 -5.37
N VAL A 23 4.67 4.70 -4.36
CA VAL A 23 6.02 4.12 -4.42
C VAL A 23 5.96 2.59 -4.57
N GLY A 24 5.11 1.92 -3.79
CA GLY A 24 4.92 0.48 -3.89
C GLY A 24 4.44 0.05 -5.28
N VAL A 25 3.45 0.76 -5.85
CA VAL A 25 2.94 0.49 -7.21
C VAL A 25 4.01 0.74 -8.26
N ALA A 26 4.79 1.83 -8.15
CA ALA A 26 5.87 2.13 -9.08
C ALA A 26 6.93 1.02 -9.09
N LEU A 27 7.32 0.51 -7.91
CA LEU A 27 8.28 -0.60 -7.79
C LEU A 27 7.73 -1.91 -8.38
N VAL A 28 6.45 -2.22 -8.15
CA VAL A 28 5.78 -3.39 -8.75
C VAL A 28 5.75 -3.27 -10.27
N CYS A 29 5.31 -2.13 -10.81
CA CYS A 29 5.25 -1.89 -12.25
C CYS A 29 6.64 -2.01 -12.88
N TYR A 30 7.66 -1.39 -12.28
CA TYR A 30 9.02 -1.41 -12.79
C TYR A 30 9.65 -2.82 -12.71
N GLY A 31 9.47 -3.54 -11.60
CA GLY A 31 9.92 -4.92 -11.47
C GLY A 31 9.23 -5.86 -12.46
N THR A 32 7.91 -5.68 -12.67
CA THR A 32 7.14 -6.43 -13.66
C THR A 32 7.64 -6.15 -15.07
N PHE A 33 7.89 -4.87 -15.40
CA PHE A 33 8.46 -4.48 -16.68
C PHE A 33 9.81 -5.16 -16.95
N LEU A 34 10.72 -5.21 -15.98
CA LEU A 34 12.03 -5.87 -16.14
C LEU A 34 11.89 -7.38 -16.40
N ILE A 35 10.99 -8.06 -15.68
CA ILE A 35 10.73 -9.50 -15.89
C ILE A 35 10.09 -9.73 -17.25
N LEU A 36 9.07 -8.95 -17.62
CA LEU A 36 8.38 -9.08 -18.91
C LEU A 36 9.33 -8.80 -20.07
N ALA A 37 10.13 -7.73 -20.00
CA ALA A 37 11.14 -7.44 -21.01
C ALA A 37 12.07 -8.65 -21.20
N ARG A 38 12.53 -9.26 -20.09
CA ARG A 38 13.39 -10.45 -20.14
C ARG A 38 12.69 -11.65 -20.77
N LEU A 39 11.42 -11.90 -20.44
CA LEU A 39 10.63 -12.97 -21.05
C LEU A 39 10.44 -12.74 -22.55
N VAL A 40 10.14 -11.52 -22.96
CA VAL A 40 9.98 -11.15 -24.37
C VAL A 40 11.29 -11.33 -25.14
N PHE A 41 12.42 -10.86 -24.61
CA PHE A 41 13.73 -11.08 -25.24
C PHE A 41 14.08 -12.56 -25.34
N GLY A 42 13.85 -13.33 -24.27
CA GLY A 42 14.13 -14.77 -24.26
C GLY A 42 13.25 -15.58 -25.21
N LEU A 43 11.98 -15.19 -25.39
CA LEU A 43 11.03 -15.90 -26.24
C LEU A 43 11.11 -15.51 -27.72
N PHE A 44 11.33 -14.22 -28.03
CA PHE A 44 11.18 -13.71 -29.39
C PHE A 44 12.50 -13.34 -30.08
N LEU A 45 13.57 -13.02 -29.33
CA LEU A 45 14.83 -12.54 -29.91
C LEU A 45 15.99 -13.55 -29.82
N SER A 46 15.81 -14.66 -29.12
CA SER A 46 16.86 -15.68 -28.99
C SER A 46 16.88 -16.60 -30.21
N PRO A 47 17.98 -16.69 -30.98
CA PRO A 47 18.08 -17.61 -32.13
C PRO A 47 17.93 -19.10 -31.72
N ASP A 48 18.18 -19.42 -30.45
CA ASP A 48 17.97 -20.74 -29.84
C ASP A 48 16.52 -20.94 -29.34
N TYR A 49 15.51 -20.65 -30.17
CA TYR A 49 14.09 -20.84 -29.84
C TYR A 49 13.75 -22.27 -29.38
N ALA A 50 14.56 -23.25 -29.80
CA ALA A 50 14.38 -24.67 -29.51
C ALA A 50 14.50 -25.04 -28.01
N ARG A 51 15.08 -24.17 -27.16
CA ARG A 51 15.20 -24.43 -25.71
C ARG A 51 14.06 -23.85 -24.87
N GLY A 52 13.07 -23.20 -25.49
CA GLY A 52 11.86 -22.68 -24.82
C GLY A 52 12.16 -21.68 -23.68
N VAL A 53 11.22 -21.55 -22.74
CA VAL A 53 11.31 -20.62 -21.59
C VAL A 53 12.61 -20.79 -20.79
N PHE A 54 13.15 -22.02 -20.72
CA PHE A 54 14.41 -22.33 -20.02
C PHE A 54 15.66 -21.83 -20.77
N GLY A 55 15.57 -21.66 -22.09
CA GLY A 55 16.61 -21.02 -22.90
C GLY A 55 16.83 -19.57 -22.46
N GLY A 56 15.74 -18.79 -22.32
CA GLY A 56 15.79 -17.38 -21.91
C GLY A 56 16.38 -17.13 -20.51
N VAL A 57 16.34 -18.12 -19.62
CA VAL A 57 16.98 -18.06 -18.29
C VAL A 57 18.50 -18.22 -18.40
N LYS A 58 18.98 -18.95 -19.41
CA LYS A 58 20.40 -19.29 -19.60
C LYS A 58 21.13 -18.40 -20.61
N ILE A 59 20.46 -17.45 -21.28
CA ILE A 59 21.13 -16.49 -22.17
C ILE A 59 21.94 -15.50 -21.33
N TRP A 60 23.16 -15.91 -21.01
CA TRP A 60 24.24 -15.12 -20.42
C TRP A 60 24.81 -14.18 -21.48
N MET A 61 24.18 -13.04 -21.75
CA MET A 61 24.78 -12.01 -22.59
C MET A 61 24.44 -10.58 -22.16
N GLY A 62 25.42 -9.93 -21.51
CA GLY A 62 25.63 -8.48 -21.53
C GLY A 62 24.91 -7.66 -20.47
N ILE A 63 25.03 -6.32 -20.54
CA ILE A 63 24.57 -5.28 -19.58
C ILE A 63 23.11 -5.46 -19.07
N ALA A 64 22.27 -6.25 -19.74
CA ALA A 64 20.92 -6.61 -19.31
C ALA A 64 20.85 -7.79 -18.29
N GLU A 65 21.96 -8.50 -18.07
CA GLU A 65 22.10 -9.70 -17.23
C GLU A 65 21.89 -9.41 -15.74
N ASP A 66 22.54 -8.37 -15.23
CA ASP A 66 22.44 -7.99 -13.82
C ASP A 66 21.11 -7.32 -13.46
N HIS A 67 20.26 -7.01 -14.45
CA HIS A 67 19.14 -6.08 -14.26
C HIS A 67 17.78 -6.77 -14.33
N GLY A 68 17.62 -7.86 -15.09
CA GLY A 68 16.32 -8.52 -15.24
C GLY A 68 15.85 -9.21 -13.96
N TRP A 69 16.46 -10.36 -13.65
CA TRP A 69 16.01 -11.20 -12.54
C TRP A 69 16.49 -10.68 -11.17
N VAL A 70 17.75 -10.26 -11.09
CA VAL A 70 18.39 -9.85 -9.84
C VAL A 70 17.82 -8.52 -9.31
N ARG A 71 17.36 -7.60 -10.18
CA ARG A 71 16.68 -6.37 -9.74
C ARG A 71 15.16 -6.49 -9.79
N GLY A 72 14.60 -7.18 -10.78
CA GLY A 72 13.16 -7.32 -10.96
C GLY A 72 12.46 -8.01 -9.79
N TRP A 73 12.97 -9.14 -9.30
CA TRP A 73 12.38 -9.88 -8.18
C TRP A 73 12.39 -9.08 -6.86
N PRO A 74 13.53 -8.50 -6.42
CA PRO A 74 13.55 -7.64 -5.24
C PRO A 74 12.60 -6.45 -5.36
N MET A 75 12.52 -5.78 -6.51
CA MET A 75 11.61 -4.65 -6.69
C MET A 75 10.14 -5.06 -6.63
N LEU A 76 9.78 -6.20 -7.22
CA LEU A 76 8.42 -6.75 -7.14
C LEU A 76 8.05 -7.13 -5.70
N THR A 77 8.96 -7.82 -5.00
CA THR A 77 8.72 -8.26 -3.62
C THR A 77 8.63 -7.08 -2.67
N VAL A 78 9.59 -6.15 -2.72
CA VAL A 78 9.59 -4.93 -1.91
C VAL A 78 8.37 -4.06 -2.23
N GLY A 79 8.07 -3.82 -3.50
CA GLY A 79 6.89 -3.06 -3.92
C GLY A 79 5.57 -3.70 -3.50
N GLY A 80 5.46 -5.03 -3.60
CA GLY A 80 4.31 -5.80 -3.16
C GLY A 80 4.12 -5.74 -1.65
N VAL A 81 5.20 -5.93 -0.88
CA VAL A 81 5.20 -5.78 0.57
C VAL A 81 4.81 -4.36 0.97
N LEU A 82 5.35 -3.31 0.32
CA LEU A 82 4.96 -1.92 0.56
C LEU A 82 3.47 -1.68 0.28
N CYS A 83 2.92 -2.25 -0.78
CA CYS A 83 1.48 -2.12 -1.07
C CYS A 83 0.63 -2.78 0.02
N LEU A 84 0.97 -4.00 0.44
CA LEU A 84 0.24 -4.74 1.47
C LEU A 84 0.41 -4.13 2.87
N ALA A 85 1.62 -3.69 3.19
CA ALA A 85 1.99 -3.08 4.46
C ALA A 85 1.74 -1.56 4.50
N SER A 86 1.21 -0.95 3.45
CA SER A 86 0.93 0.50 3.38
C SER A 86 0.08 1.00 4.54
N ARG A 87 -0.88 0.19 5.00
CA ARG A 87 -1.74 0.47 6.16
C ARG A 87 -1.01 0.41 7.50
N PRO A 88 -0.32 -0.69 7.88
CA PRO A 88 0.43 -0.71 9.13
C PRO A 88 1.60 0.31 9.13
N LEU A 89 2.28 0.51 8.01
CA LEU A 89 3.37 1.49 7.90
C LEU A 89 2.88 2.93 8.11
N SER A 90 1.74 3.31 7.52
CA SER A 90 1.22 4.68 7.70
C SER A 90 0.84 4.98 9.16
N ARG A 91 0.34 3.97 9.88
CA ARG A 91 0.03 4.05 11.32
C ARG A 91 1.26 4.13 12.19
N TRP A 92 2.36 3.51 11.74
CA TRP A 92 3.63 3.55 12.44
C TRP A 92 4.31 4.92 12.31
N ILE A 93 4.22 5.53 11.12
CA ILE A 93 4.79 6.85 10.84
C ILE A 93 4.00 7.97 11.51
N ILE A 94 2.67 7.86 11.58
CA ILE A 94 1.81 8.87 12.18
C ILE A 94 0.99 8.24 13.30
N ALA A 95 1.34 8.58 14.54
CA ALA A 95 0.64 8.13 15.74
C ALA A 95 -0.88 8.25 15.58
N MET A 96 -1.61 7.18 15.88
CA MET A 96 -3.07 7.15 15.80
C MET A 96 -3.73 8.14 16.78
N PRO A 97 -4.95 8.60 16.48
CA PRO A 97 -5.69 9.40 17.43
C PRO A 97 -6.17 8.50 18.58
N ASP A 98 -6.12 8.98 19.83
CA ASP A 98 -6.68 8.24 20.98
C ASP A 98 -8.22 8.12 20.89
N GLN A 99 -8.86 8.98 20.09
CA GLN A 99 -10.30 8.96 19.82
C GLN A 99 -10.60 8.91 18.32
N GLY A 100 -11.58 8.09 17.94
CA GLY A 100 -12.04 7.93 16.55
C GLY A 100 -11.82 6.51 15.99
N CYS A 101 -11.85 6.38 14.66
CA CYS A 101 -11.76 5.08 14.00
C CYS A 101 -10.31 4.56 13.94
N PRO A 102 -9.98 3.40 14.55
CA PRO A 102 -8.63 2.83 14.52
C PRO A 102 -8.27 2.27 13.14
N ARG A 103 -9.26 2.09 12.25
CA ARG A 103 -9.01 1.53 10.91
C ARG A 103 -8.47 2.56 9.93
N CYS A 104 -9.14 3.71 9.83
CA CYS A 104 -8.79 4.78 8.88
C CYS A 104 -8.25 6.04 9.56
N GLY A 105 -8.24 6.12 10.89
CA GLY A 105 -7.76 7.30 11.61
C GLY A 105 -8.72 8.50 11.57
N TYR A 106 -9.99 8.28 11.19
CA TYR A 106 -11.04 9.29 11.25
C TYR A 106 -11.21 9.77 12.69
N ALA A 107 -10.96 11.06 12.93
CA ALA A 107 -10.96 11.65 14.26
C ALA A 107 -12.34 12.21 14.69
N GLY A 108 -13.36 12.10 13.82
CA GLY A 108 -14.71 12.56 14.14
C GLY A 108 -15.48 11.58 15.02
N THR A 109 -16.61 12.05 15.56
CA THR A 109 -17.55 11.21 16.31
C THR A 109 -18.15 10.16 15.38
N VAL A 110 -18.17 8.92 15.86
CA VAL A 110 -18.73 7.81 15.10
C VAL A 110 -20.19 7.65 15.49
N SER A 111 -21.09 8.30 14.75
CA SER A 111 -22.53 8.15 14.98
C SER A 111 -22.97 6.75 14.54
N GLY A 112 -23.70 6.03 15.42
CA GLY A 112 -24.23 4.69 15.12
C GLY A 112 -23.18 3.56 15.04
N GLY A 113 -21.97 3.77 15.56
CA GLY A 113 -20.94 2.71 15.65
C GLY A 113 -20.36 2.25 14.32
N ARG A 114 -20.62 2.97 13.21
CA ARG A 114 -20.03 2.74 11.89
C ARG A 114 -19.21 3.94 11.44
N CYS A 115 -17.97 3.71 11.02
CA CYS A 115 -17.11 4.77 10.52
C CYS A 115 -17.59 5.27 9.13
N PRO A 116 -17.82 6.58 8.94
CA PRO A 116 -18.30 7.13 7.67
C PRO A 116 -17.29 7.00 6.52
N GLU A 117 -16.00 6.98 6.83
CA GLU A 117 -14.93 6.93 5.82
C GLU A 117 -14.64 5.50 5.34
N CYS A 118 -14.61 4.53 6.25
CA CYS A 118 -14.13 3.18 5.94
C CYS A 118 -15.15 2.06 6.19
N GLY A 119 -16.34 2.41 6.66
CA GLY A 119 -17.41 1.45 6.95
C GLY A 119 -17.11 0.46 8.08
N LEU A 120 -16.08 0.70 8.90
CA LEU A 120 -15.80 -0.15 10.06
C LEU A 120 -16.97 -0.08 11.04
N GLU A 121 -17.55 -1.22 11.38
CA GLU A 121 -18.62 -1.37 12.37
C GLU A 121 -18.07 -1.74 13.75
N GLY A 122 -18.88 -1.58 14.80
CA GLY A 122 -18.54 -1.94 16.17
C GLY A 122 -17.70 -0.90 16.92
N LEU A 123 -17.67 0.35 16.43
CA LEU A 123 -17.05 1.46 17.14
C LEU A 123 -17.94 1.85 18.33
N GLN A 124 -17.37 1.90 19.53
CA GLN A 124 -18.09 2.42 20.68
C GLN A 124 -18.31 3.93 20.48
N PRO A 125 -19.55 4.43 20.59
CA PRO A 125 -19.80 5.87 20.59
C PRO A 125 -19.04 6.50 21.77
N ILE A 126 -18.35 7.59 21.49
CA ILE A 126 -17.58 8.32 22.52
C ILE A 126 -18.59 8.78 23.58
N ALA A 127 -18.37 8.37 24.83
CA ALA A 127 -19.22 8.69 25.96
C ALA A 127 -19.31 10.22 26.13
N GLY A 128 -20.33 10.84 25.55
CA GLY A 128 -20.50 12.28 25.46
C GLY A 128 -21.69 12.68 24.58
N ASP A 129 -21.97 11.89 23.52
CA ASP A 129 -23.11 12.11 22.62
C ASP A 129 -24.34 11.25 23.00
N ALA A 130 -24.59 11.04 24.29
CA ALA A 130 -25.88 10.46 24.69
C ALA A 130 -26.97 11.48 24.30
N PRO A 131 -27.90 11.14 23.38
CA PRO A 131 -29.03 12.02 23.14
C PRO A 131 -29.78 12.11 24.46
N THR A 132 -29.82 13.30 25.05
CA THR A 132 -30.81 13.63 26.06
C THR A 132 -32.16 13.40 25.40
N ARG A 133 -32.73 12.20 25.61
CA ARG A 133 -34.12 11.94 25.27
C ARG A 133 -34.92 12.97 26.05
N SER A 134 -35.39 14.00 25.37
CA SER A 134 -36.52 14.81 25.85
C SER A 134 -37.68 13.83 25.97
N ALA A 135 -38.01 13.50 27.22
CA ALA A 135 -39.22 12.77 27.53
C ALA A 135 -40.37 13.75 27.32
N ASP A 136 -41.04 13.62 26.17
CA ASP A 136 -42.39 14.15 25.94
C ASP A 136 -43.40 13.02 26.12
#